data_AF-Q978C4-F1
#
_entry.id   AF-Q978C4-F1
#
_cell.length_a   1.000
_cell.length_b   1.000
_cell.length_c   1.000
_cell.angle_alpha   90.00
_cell.angle_beta   90.00
_cell.angle_gamma   90.00
#
_symmetry.space_group_name_H-M   'P 1'
#
loop_
_entity.id
_entity.type
_entity.pdbx_description
1 polymer ?
#
loop_
_entity_poly.entity_id
_entity_poly.type
_entity_poly.pdbx_seq_one_letter_code
_entity_poly.pdbx_strand_id
1 'polypeptide(L)'
;MVKFHPINRTMTVGTFTFFASLVVLAIGAAFHTDGTVLADSFLFGGFAFLISIVLLTVGAILGARSGKLQRRGDEIFRKNGK
;
A
#
# COMPACT_ATOMS: atom_id res chain seq x y z
N MET A 1 -10.19 9.26 21.77
CA MET A 1 -9.25 8.96 20.68
C MET A 1 -9.49 7.54 20.21
N VAL A 2 -9.98 7.35 18.98
CA VAL A 2 -10.31 6.02 18.45
C VAL A 2 -9.00 5.26 18.27
N LYS A 3 -8.74 4.24 19.10
CA LYS A 3 -7.53 3.40 18.96
C LYS A 3 -7.64 2.64 17.64
N PHE A 4 -6.87 3.07 16.63
CA PHE A 4 -6.77 2.35 15.37
C PHE A 4 -6.28 0.93 15.65
N HIS A 5 -7.08 -0.06 15.24
CA HIS A 5 -6.67 -1.46 15.30
C HIS A 5 -5.35 -1.60 14.52
N PRO A 6 -4.34 -2.33 15.02
CA PRO A 6 -3.02 -2.43 14.39
C PRO A 6 -3.06 -2.76 12.89
N ILE A 7 -3.99 -3.64 12.51
CA ILE A 7 -4.28 -4.01 11.11
C ILE A 7 -4.64 -2.79 10.24
N ASN A 8 -5.51 -1.91 10.75
CA ASN A 8 -5.91 -0.72 10.00
C ASN A 8 -4.72 0.23 9.83
N ARG A 9 -3.86 0.35 10.85
CA ARG A 9 -2.64 1.17 10.78
C ARG A 9 -1.67 0.61 9.75
N THR A 10 -1.42 -0.70 9.76
CA THR A 10 -0.52 -1.36 8.80
C THR A 10 -1.04 -1.26 7.37
N MET A 11 -2.35 -1.45 7.16
CA MET A 11 -2.99 -1.26 5.85
C MET A 11 -2.84 0.18 5.35
N THR A 12 -3.17 1.18 6.18
CA THR A 12 -3.06 2.59 5.81
C THR A 12 -1.62 2.98 5.48
N VAL A 13 -0.65 2.59 6.31
CA VAL A 13 0.77 2.85 6.05
C VAL A 13 1.21 2.15 4.76
N GLY A 14 0.85 0.87 4.57
CA GLY A 14 1.16 0.13 3.35
C GLY A 14 0.61 0.80 2.09
N THR A 15 -0.64 1.26 2.11
CA THR A 15 -1.27 1.95 0.99
C THR A 15 -0.61 3.29 0.69
N PHE A 16 -0.33 4.10 1.70
CA PHE A 16 0.36 5.39 1.51
C PHE A 16 1.78 5.18 0.95
N THR A 17 2.54 4.25 1.51
CA THR A 17 3.89 3.92 1.03
C THR A 17 3.86 3.38 -0.39
N PHE A 18 2.84 2.58 -0.76
CA PHE A 18 2.66 2.08 -2.12
C PHE A 18 2.48 3.22 -3.12
N PHE A 19 1.53 4.14 -2.88
CA PHE A 19 1.33 5.27 -3.79
C PHE A 19 2.52 6.23 -3.83
N ALA A 20 3.15 6.51 -2.68
CA ALA A 20 4.36 7.33 -2.64
C ALA A 20 5.50 6.69 -3.43
N SER A 21 5.67 5.37 -3.32
CA SER A 21 6.70 4.65 -4.06
C SER A 21 6.46 4.68 -5.57
N LEU A 22 5.21 4.58 -6.03
CA LEU A 22 4.86 4.70 -7.44
C LEU A 22 5.22 6.07 -8.02
N VAL A 23 5.00 7.14 -7.26
CA VAL A 23 5.38 8.50 -7.68
C VAL A 23 6.90 8.61 -7.83
N VAL A 24 7.65 8.10 -6.84
CA VAL A 24 9.12 8.12 -6.89
C VAL A 24 9.66 7.27 -8.05
N LEU A 25 9.08 6.09 -8.28
CA LEU A 25 9.41 5.22 -9.42
C LEU A 25 9.13 5.91 -10.76
N ALA A 26 7.98 6.59 -10.90
CA ALA A 26 7.62 7.29 -12.13
C ALA A 26 8.59 8.44 -12.43
N ILE A 27 8.96 9.23 -11.41
CA ILE A 27 9.95 10.31 -11.54
C ILE A 27 11.32 9.72 -11.88
N GLY A 28 11.76 8.70 -11.13
CA GLY A 28 13.03 8.03 -11.37
C GLY A 28 13.13 7.42 -12.77
N ALA A 29 12.06 6.81 -13.28
CA ALA A 29 12.01 6.24 -14.62
C ALA A 29 12.03 7.30 -15.72
N ALA A 30 11.25 8.39 -15.54
CA ALA A 30 11.13 9.47 -16.51
C ALA A 30 12.44 10.24 -16.72
N PHE A 31 13.30 10.29 -15.71
CA PHE A 31 14.54 11.06 -15.72
C PHE A 31 15.79 10.20 -15.42
N HIS A 32 15.72 8.88 -15.62
CA HIS A 32 16.82 7.96 -15.28
C HIS A 32 18.11 8.23 -16.09
N THR A 33 18.00 8.99 -17.19
CA THR A 33 19.12 9.37 -18.07
C THR A 33 19.86 10.62 -17.59
N ASP A 34 19.31 11.41 -16.66
CA ASP A 34 19.77 12.78 -16.35
C ASP A 34 20.75 12.86 -15.16
N GLY A 35 21.19 11.73 -14.61
CA GLY A 35 22.27 11.69 -13.61
C GLY A 35 22.10 10.63 -12.53
N THR A 36 23.19 10.37 -11.79
CA THR A 36 23.29 9.32 -10.75
C THR A 36 22.24 9.45 -9.64
N VAL A 37 21.93 10.68 -9.21
CA VAL A 37 20.96 10.95 -8.14
C VAL A 37 19.54 10.47 -8.49
N LEU A 38 19.14 10.55 -9.76
CA LEU A 38 17.81 10.13 -10.19
C LEU A 38 17.72 8.61 -10.40
N ALA A 39 18.82 7.98 -10.81
CA ALA A 39 18.93 6.52 -10.80
C ALA A 39 18.85 5.94 -9.38
N ASP A 40 19.50 6.58 -8.40
CA ASP A 40 19.40 6.19 -6.99
C ASP A 40 17.99 6.39 -6.45
N SER A 41 17.33 7.48 -6.84
CA SER A 41 15.92 7.74 -6.49
C SER A 41 14.98 6.68 -7.07
N PHE A 42 15.24 6.21 -8.30
CA PHE A 42 14.50 5.11 -8.92
C PHE A 42 14.68 3.80 -8.14
N LEU A 43 15.90 3.45 -7.76
CA LEU A 43 16.20 2.27 -6.95
C LEU A 43 15.52 2.33 -5.57
N PHE A 44 15.56 3.51 -4.93
CA PHE A 44 14.91 3.72 -3.63
C PHE A 44 13.39 3.61 -3.73
N GLY A 45 12.79 4.18 -4.78
CA GLY A 45 11.37 4.02 -5.11
C GLY A 45 11.00 2.55 -5.33
N GLY A 46 11.82 1.80 -6.07
CA GLY A 46 11.65 0.36 -6.30
C GLY A 46 11.67 -0.45 -5.01
N PHE A 47 12.61 -0.17 -4.11
CA PHE A 47 12.70 -0.87 -2.83
C PHE A 47 11.51 -0.54 -1.92
N ALA A 48 11.12 0.74 -1.85
CA ALA A 48 9.93 1.16 -1.11
C ALA A 48 8.64 0.51 -1.65
N PHE A 49 8.55 0.31 -2.97
CA PHE A 49 7.45 -0.40 -3.61
C PHE A 49 7.38 -1.86 -3.18
N LEU A 50 8.51 -2.58 -3.20
CA LEU A 50 8.57 -3.96 -2.72
C LEU A 50 8.16 -4.08 -1.24
N ILE A 51 8.66 -3.19 -0.37
CA ILE A 51 8.26 -3.17 1.05
C ILE A 51 6.76 -2.91 1.19
N SER A 52 6.20 -2.01 0.39
CA SER A 52 4.76 -1.70 0.44
C SER A 52 3.91 -2.91 0.03
N ILE A 53 4.33 -3.71 -0.96
CA ILE A 53 3.64 -4.96 -1.34
C ILE A 53 3.63 -5.94 -0.18
N VAL A 54 4.77 -6.10 0.52
CA VAL A 54 4.85 -6.98 1.70
C VAL A 54 3.89 -6.52 2.79
N LEU A 55 3.88 -5.22 3.11
CA LEU A 55 2.98 -4.64 4.12
C LEU A 55 1.50 -4.83 3.75
N LEU A 56 1.13 -4.59 2.49
CA LEU A 56 -0.23 -4.79 1.98
C LEU A 56 -0.63 -6.26 2.02
N THR A 57 0.27 -7.16 1.64
CA THR A 57 0.03 -8.61 1.67
C THR A 57 -0.20 -9.11 3.09
N VAL A 58 0.64 -8.69 4.04
CA VAL A 58 0.47 -9.00 5.46
C VAL A 58 -0.85 -8.42 6.00
N GLY A 59 -1.15 -7.17 5.67
CA GLY A 59 -2.42 -6.52 6.01
C GLY A 59 -3.64 -7.29 5.48
N ALA A 60 -3.58 -7.74 4.22
CA ALA A 60 -4.63 -8.51 3.57
C ALA A 60 -4.83 -9.89 4.22
N ILE A 61 -3.75 -10.63 4.48
CA ILE A 61 -3.80 -11.95 5.16
C ILE A 61 -4.40 -11.81 6.56
N LEU A 62 -3.96 -10.82 7.33
CA LEU A 62 -4.49 -10.54 8.67
C LEU A 62 -5.97 -10.09 8.61
N GLY A 63 -6.32 -9.27 7.62
CA GLY A 63 -7.69 -8.84 7.36
C GLY A 63 -8.61 -10.00 7.02
N ALA A 64 -8.14 -10.94 6.19
CA ALA A 64 -8.86 -12.14 5.78
C ALA A 64 -9.05 -13.10 6.96
N ARG A 65 -7.98 -13.40 7.71
CA ARG A 65 -8.05 -14.24 8.92
C ARG A 65 -8.94 -13.65 10.01
N SER A 66 -9.03 -12.33 10.13
CA SER A 66 -9.89 -11.68 11.12
C SER A 66 -11.38 -11.66 10.77
N GLY A 67 -11.76 -12.13 9.57
CA GLY A 67 -13.14 -12.04 9.06
C GLY A 67 -13.62 -10.60 8.81
N LYS A 68 -12.81 -9.57 9.07
CA LYS A 68 -13.16 -8.16 8.90
C LYS A 68 -13.31 -7.78 7.42
N LEU A 69 -12.47 -8.34 6.54
CA LEU A 69 -12.59 -8.13 5.10
C LEU A 69 -13.90 -8.73 4.57
N GLN A 70 -14.26 -9.93 5.03
CA GLN A 70 -15.48 -10.60 4.65
C GLN A 70 -16.72 -9.84 5.17
N ARG A 71 -16.72 -9.41 6.44
CA ARG A 71 -17.79 -8.58 7.02
C ARG A 71 -17.96 -7.23 6.31
N ARG A 72 -16.87 -6.55 5.97
CA ARG A 72 -16.91 -5.28 5.23
C ARG A 72 -17.38 -5.47 3.79
N GLY A 73 -16.94 -6.54 3.13
CA GLY A 73 -17.41 -6.92 1.80
C GLY A 73 -18.92 -7.17 1.83
N ASP A 74 -19.39 -8.00 2.76
CA ASP A 74 -20.83 -8.22 2.98
C ASP A 74 -21.58 -6.91 3.26
N GLU A 75 -21.05 -6.01 4.08
CA GLU A 75 -21.69 -4.71 4.32
C GLU A 75 -21.80 -3.87 3.05
N ILE A 76 -20.79 -3.83 2.20
CA ILE A 76 -20.80 -3.04 0.96
C ILE A 76 -21.75 -3.66 -0.06
N PHE A 77 -21.66 -4.98 -0.28
CA PHE A 77 -22.45 -5.67 -1.31
C PHE A 77 -23.90 -5.92 -0.86
N ARG A 78 -24.16 -6.18 0.42
CA ARG A 78 -25.52 -6.35 0.96
C ARG A 78 -26.29 -5.04 1.05
N LYS A 79 -25.59 -3.89 1.15
CA LYS A 79 -26.21 -2.56 1.16
C LYS A 79 -26.54 -2.04 -0.24
N ASN A 80 -25.92 -2.57 -1.29
CA ASN A 80 -26.27 -2.29 -2.69
C ASN A 80 -27.31 -3.28 -3.27
N GLY A 81 -27.62 -4.37 -2.55
CA GLY A 81 -28.59 -5.39 -2.97
C GLY A 81 -30.02 -5.17 -2.47
N LYS A 82 -30.33 -4.03 -1.86
CA LYS A 82 -31.69 -3.60 -1.50
C LYS A 82 -31.92 -2.15 -1.88
#